data_AF-H4F3K5-F1
#
_entry.id   AF-H4F3K5-F1
#
_cell.length_a   1.000
_cell.length_b   1.000
_cell.length_c   1.000
_cell.angle_alpha   90.00
_cell.angle_beta   90.00
_cell.angle_gamma   90.00
#
_symmetry.space_group_name_H-M   'P 1'
#
loop_
_entity.id
_entity.type
_entity.pdbx_description
1 polymer ?
#
loop_
_entity_poly.entity_id
_entity_poly.type
_entity_poly.pdbx_seq_one_letter_code
_entity_poly.pdbx_strand_id
1 'polypeptide(L)' 'MTADRKRQAREKFLLGGIVVRAGLSKADRAFLLGGLLELARIAPSSLEHRRLRGIGEEAFKVTMLDGGIPLRVEAAK' A
#
# COMPACT_ATOMS: atom_id res chain seq x y z
N MET A 1 -18.35 14.95 15.76
CA MET A 1 -19.37 14.23 14.95
C MET A 1 -19.08 14.31 13.44
N THR A 2 -19.11 15.48 12.78
CA THR A 2 -18.90 15.57 11.31
C THR A 2 -17.44 15.35 10.88
N ALA A 3 -16.47 15.82 11.68
CA ALA A 3 -15.04 15.65 11.40
C ALA A 3 -14.59 14.17 11.48
N ASP A 4 -15.12 13.42 12.45
CA ASP A 4 -14.78 12.00 12.65
C ASP A 4 -15.25 11.14 11.48
N ARG A 5 -16.43 11.44 10.93
CA ARG A 5 -16.97 10.76 9.74
C ARG A 5 -16.09 11.02 8.51
N LYS A 6 -15.63 12.26 8.32
CA LYS A 6 -14.74 12.63 7.21
C LYS A 6 -13.40 11.90 7.32
N ARG A 7 -12.82 11.79 8.51
CA ARG A 7 -11.57 11.05 8.75
C ARG A 7 -11.73 9.56 8.44
N GLN A 8 -12.79 8.93 8.94
CA GLN A 8 -13.06 7.50 8.69
C GLN A 8 -13.27 7.20 7.21
N ALA A 9 -13.98 8.07 6.48
CA ALA A 9 -14.17 7.91 5.05
C ALA A 9 -12.84 8.00 4.28
N ARG A 10 -11.99 8.97 4.66
CA ARG A 10 -10.65 9.12 4.06
C ARG A 10 -9.77 7.91 4.32
N GLU A 11 -9.77 7.37 5.54
CA GLU A 11 -8.97 6.20 5.89
C GLU A 11 -9.40 4.96 5.09
N LYS A 12 -10.71 4.69 5.03
CA LYS A 12 -11.26 3.60 4.20
C LYS A 12 -10.93 3.77 2.72
N PHE A 13 -10.96 5.00 2.21
CA PHE A 13 -10.58 5.30 0.83
C PHE A 13 -9.10 4.99 0.56
N LEU A 14 -8.21 5.41 1.46
CA LEU A 14 -6.77 5.14 1.32
C LEU A 14 -6.48 3.64 1.33
N LEU A 15 -7.09 2.89 2.25
CA LEU A 15 -6.95 1.43 2.30
C LEU A 15 -7.48 0.76 1.02
N GLY A 16 -8.63 1.19 0.51
CA GLY A 16 -9.14 0.73 -0.79
C GLY A 16 -8.18 1.02 -1.95
N GLY A 17 -7.51 2.18 -1.93
CA GLY A 17 -6.51 2.56 -2.92
C GLY A 17 -5.29 1.62 -2.97
N ILE A 18 -4.91 1.02 -1.84
CA ILE A 18 -3.81 0.04 -1.78
C ILE A 18 -4.18 -1.24 -2.55
N VAL A 19 -5.41 -1.72 -2.37
CA VAL A 19 -5.91 -2.93 -3.06
C VAL A 19 -5.93 -2.74 -4.58
N VAL A 20 -6.37 -1.56 -5.04
CA VAL A 20 -6.38 -1.23 -6.48
C VAL A 20 -4.96 -1.19 -7.03
N ARG A 21 -4.03 -0.54 -6.31
CA ARG A 21 -2.61 -0.46 -6.71
C ARG A 21 -1.94 -1.83 -6.79
N ALA A 22 -2.30 -2.75 -5.91
CA ALA A 22 -1.83 -4.12 -5.94
C ALA A 22 -2.41 -4.96 -7.10
N GLY A 23 -3.27 -4.39 -7.96
CA GLY A 23 -3.92 -5.10 -9.06
C GLY A 23 -5.05 -6.03 -8.61
N LEU A 24 -5.53 -5.89 -7.38
CA LEU A 24 -6.50 -6.79 -6.75
C LEU A 24 -7.93 -6.22 -6.72
N SER A 25 -8.24 -5.24 -7.57
CA SER A 25 -9.56 -4.59 -7.60
C SER A 25 -10.72 -5.53 -7.93
N LYS A 26 -10.43 -6.66 -8.60
CA LYS A 26 -11.38 -7.71 -8.95
C LYS A 26 -11.28 -8.96 -8.05
N ALA A 27 -10.40 -8.94 -7.06
CA ALA A 27 -10.23 -10.06 -6.15
C ALA A 27 -11.44 -10.22 -5.23
N ASP A 28 -11.73 -11.46 -4.84
CA ASP A 28 -12.78 -11.76 -3.87
C ASP A 28 -12.48 -11.11 -2.50
N ARG A 29 -13.54 -10.65 -1.83
CA ARG A 29 -13.40 -9.91 -0.56
C ARG A 29 -12.95 -10.81 0.59
N ALA A 30 -13.39 -12.07 0.62
CA ALA A 30 -12.97 -13.01 1.66
C ALA A 30 -11.51 -13.39 1.46
N PHE A 31 -11.06 -13.56 0.21
CA PHE A 31 -9.64 -13.75 -0.11
C PHE A 31 -8.77 -12.58 0.39
N LEU A 32 -9.17 -11.35 0.11
CA LEU A 32 -8.45 -10.15 0.56
C LEU A 32 -8.38 -10.07 2.09
N LEU A 33 -9.52 -10.28 2.77
CA LEU A 33 -9.58 -10.25 4.22
C LEU A 33 -8.71 -11.35 4.84
N GLY A 34 -8.75 -12.57 4.30
CA GLY A 34 -7.92 -13.69 4.74
C GLY A 34 -6.43 -13.36 4.66
N GLY A 35 -5.97 -12.81 3.53
CA GLY A 35 -4.59 -12.36 3.37
C GLY A 35 -4.20 -11.27 4.37
N LEU A 36 -5.05 -10.26 4.58
CA LEU A 36 -4.80 -9.19 5.54
C LEU A 36 -4.74 -9.71 6.99
N LEU A 37 -5.52 -10.73 7.33
CA LEU A 37 -5.48 -11.37 8.65
C LEU A 37 -4.17 -12.15 8.86
N GLU A 38 -3.66 -12.83 7.83
CA GLU A 38 -2.33 -13.44 7.91
C GLU A 38 -1.24 -12.37 8.07
N LEU A 39 -1.32 -11.27 7.31
CA LEU A 39 -0.40 -10.14 7.47
C LEU A 39 -0.43 -9.53 8.88
N ALA A 40 -1.60 -9.44 9.50
CA ALA A 40 -1.77 -8.89 10.85
C ALA A 40 -1.08 -9.73 11.94
N ARG A 41 -0.77 -11.00 11.67
CA ARG A 41 -0.04 -11.89 12.59
C ARG A 41 1.47 -11.71 12.53
N ILE A 42 1.98 -11.02 11.51
CA ILE A 42 3.42 -10.81 11.32
C ILE A 42 3.91 -9.77 12.34
N ALA A 43 4.95 -10.13 13.11
CA ALA A 43 5.52 -9.23 14.10
C ALA A 43 6.15 -7.99 13.43
N PRO A 44 5.87 -6.75 13.91
CA PRO A 44 6.38 -5.52 13.28
C PRO A 44 7.91 -5.41 13.17
N SER A 45 8.66 -6.08 14.05
CA SER A 45 10.12 -6.11 14.07
C SER A 45 10.71 -7.30 13.30
N SER A 46 9.88 -8.18 12.72
CA SER A 46 10.34 -9.33 11.97
C SER A 46 11.01 -8.93 10.64
N LEU A 47 11.87 -9.82 10.14
CA LEU A 47 12.46 -9.67 8.82
C LEU A 47 11.39 -9.64 7.72
N GLU A 48 10.35 -10.46 7.88
CA GLU A 48 9.23 -10.54 6.94
C GLU A 48 8.47 -9.22 6.85
N HIS A 49 8.13 -8.61 7.98
CA HIS A 49 7.50 -7.29 7.99
C HIS A 49 8.36 -6.24 7.29
N ARG A 50 9.69 -6.22 7.53
CA ARG A 50 10.61 -5.31 6.83
C ARG A 50 10.65 -5.56 5.33
N ARG A 51 10.69 -6.83 4.90
CA ARG A 51 10.67 -7.19 3.48
C ARG A 51 9.39 -6.72 2.79
N LEU A 52 8.23 -7.05 3.36
CA LEU A 52 6.93 -6.66 2.80
C LEU A 52 6.77 -5.14 2.73
N ARG A 53 7.24 -4.43 3.76
CA ARG A 53 7.30 -2.97 3.77
C ARG A 53 8.15 -2.43 2.63
N GLY A 54 9.37 -2.97 2.42
CA GLY A 54 10.25 -2.54 1.33
C GLY A 54 9.63 -2.74 -0.06
N ILE A 55 8.95 -3.87 -0.28
CA ILE A 55 8.20 -4.12 -1.52
C ILE A 55 7.10 -3.06 -1.71
N GLY A 56 6.36 -2.76 -0.65
CA GLY A 56 5.32 -1.73 -0.68
C GLY A 56 5.87 -0.34 -1.00
N GLU A 57 6.98 0.05 -0.37
CA GLU A 57 7.64 1.35 -0.60
C GLU A 57 8.05 1.52 -2.07
N GLU A 58 8.64 0.50 -2.70
CA GLU A 58 8.97 0.54 -4.13
C GLU A 58 7.73 0.61 -5.02
N ALA A 59 6.68 -0.15 -4.73
CA ALA A 59 5.42 -0.09 -5.47
C ALA A 59 4.75 1.30 -5.40
N PHE A 60 4.91 2.01 -4.27
CA PHE A 60 4.43 3.38 -4.15
C PHE A 60 5.26 4.38 -4.97
N LYS A 61 6.57 4.16 -5.11
CA LYS A 61 7.47 4.99 -5.93
C LYS A 61 7.22 4.80 -7.42
N VAL A 62 7.09 3.56 -7.90
CA VAL A 62 6.93 3.24 -9.34
C VAL A 62 5.73 3.97 -9.95
N THR A 63 4.59 4.00 -9.26
CA THR A 63 3.41 4.70 -9.78
C THR A 63 3.57 6.23 -9.83
N MET A 64 4.50 6.83 -9.07
CA MET A 64 4.84 8.24 -9.24
C MET A 64 5.60 8.48 -10.56
N LEU A 65 6.35 7.49 -11.03
CA LEU A 65 7.12 7.58 -12.27
C LEU A 65 6.24 7.42 -13.51
N ASP A 66 5.21 6.57 -13.43
CA ASP A 66 4.25 6.32 -14.52
C ASP A 66 3.22 7.45 -14.73
N GLY A 67 3.19 8.46 -13.83
CA GLY A 67 2.24 9.58 -13.84
C GLY A 67 2.75 10.91 -14.44
N GLY A 68 4.00 10.98 -14.95
CA GLY A 68 4.54 12.16 -15.65
C GLY A 68 5.96 12.61 -15.25
N ILE A 69 6.97 11.76 -15.50
CA ILE A 69 8.39 11.98 -15.95
C ILE A 69 9.21 13.19 -15.41
N PRO A 70 10.56 13.10 -15.14
CA PRO A 70 11.50 11.96 -15.21
C PRO A 70 12.24 11.65 -13.89
N LEU A 71 12.61 10.38 -13.69
CA LEU A 71 13.71 10.06 -12.79
C LEU A 71 15.04 10.35 -13.51
N ARG A 72 15.64 11.52 -13.27
CA ARG A 72 17.10 11.67 -13.39
C ARG A 72 17.70 11.21 -12.08
N VAL A 73 18.06 9.93 -12.00
CA VAL A 73 19.08 9.50 -11.03
C VAL A 73 20.40 10.03 -11.55
N GLU A 74 20.77 11.24 -11.16
CA GLU A 74 22.15 11.69 -11.29
C GLU A 74 22.92 11.06 -10.13
N ALA A 75 23.42 9.85 -10.38
CA ALA A 75 24.51 9.29 -9.62
C ALA A 75 25.78 10.08 -9.97
N ALA A 76 26.27 10.89 -9.04
CA ALA A 76 27.62 11.42 -9.12
C ALA A 76 28.17 11.78 -7.73
N LYS A 77 28.93 10.80 -7.22
CA LYS A 77 30.14 10.89 -6.36
C LYS A 77 30.04 11.45 -4.94
#